data_AF-A0A317IK40-F1
#
_entry.id   AF-A0A317IK40-F1
#
_cell.length_a   1.000
_cell.length_b   1.000
_cell.length_c   1.000
_cell.angle_alpha   90.00
_cell.angle_beta   90.00
_cell.angle_gamma   90.00
#
_symmetry.space_group_name_H-M   'P 1'
#
loop_
_entity.id
_entity.type
_entity.pdbx_description
1 polymer ?
#
loop_
_entity_poly.entity_id
_entity_poly.type
_entity_poly.pdbx_seq_one_letter_code
_entity_poly.pdbx_strand_id
1 'polypeptide(L)'
;MRPSMRSTGCKAIRADGAGLRRGCAITNAPAGRRERTSSLRSEAAGKLFLSWWWFRHDEVVQLPAHARRYIEETAAECGAGALKRAAATISRDYRERGYARLDTTEEVAAYLATRMPATYAATHTVLRDVRARLGCGAVESVLDIGAGPGGAALAAIQWFEPKRITLIERNARIAEAARALVADAEIRVEDFRRVAEFPSHDLVIAAYSLGEASRPELLLRLWAAARVAFVVIEPGTTTGFALVRQSRTALLAWGAHIVAPCPAANSCPIQEPDWCHFAARVERTSLHRRLKEAELNYEDEKYSYIAVARQPAAPAPARVIRRPRQEPGLIVLETCTPEGLETVRATRRDPEKFRAARRAAWGDAFPA
;
A
#
# COMPACT_ATOMS: atom_id res chain seq x y z
N MET A 1 27.70 -51.81 -6.38
CA MET A 1 26.46 -52.46 -6.84
C MET A 1 25.35 -51.41 -6.98
N ARG A 2 25.12 -50.94 -8.22
CA ARG A 2 23.79 -50.51 -8.74
C ARG A 2 23.23 -51.72 -9.55
N PRO A 3 21.99 -51.73 -10.10
CA PRO A 3 20.87 -50.78 -10.02
C PRO A 3 19.49 -51.47 -9.81
N SER A 4 18.40 -50.69 -9.74
CA SER A 4 17.17 -51.06 -10.46
C SER A 4 16.32 -49.81 -10.74
N MET A 5 16.27 -49.45 -12.02
CA MET A 5 15.29 -48.58 -12.66
C MET A 5 14.03 -49.40 -12.97
N ARG A 6 12.84 -48.79 -12.88
CA ARG A 6 11.77 -48.99 -13.87
C ARG A 6 11.03 -47.69 -14.12
N SER A 7 10.90 -47.37 -15.40
CA SER A 7 10.14 -46.30 -16.04
C SER A 7 8.74 -46.77 -16.43
N THR A 8 7.87 -45.79 -16.73
CA THR A 8 6.69 -45.74 -17.64
C THR A 8 5.53 -45.00 -16.94
N GLY A 9 4.79 -44.08 -17.54
CA GLY A 9 4.78 -43.61 -18.93
C GLY A 9 3.99 -42.31 -19.05
N CYS A 10 4.36 -41.56 -20.08
CA CYS A 10 3.69 -40.37 -20.58
C CYS A 10 2.38 -40.77 -21.29
N LYS A 11 1.27 -40.06 -21.06
CA LYS A 11 0.14 -40.02 -22.00
C LYS A 11 -0.37 -38.60 -22.14
N ALA A 12 0.03 -37.98 -23.25
CA ALA A 12 -0.64 -36.86 -23.87
C ALA A 12 -2.01 -37.31 -24.42
N ILE A 13 -3.02 -36.44 -24.31
CA ILE A 13 -4.25 -36.55 -25.09
C ILE A 13 -4.41 -35.23 -25.85
N ARG A 14 -4.33 -35.34 -27.18
CA ARG A 14 -4.75 -34.35 -28.19
C ARG A 14 -5.57 -35.10 -29.25
N ALA A 15 -6.30 -34.31 -30.04
CA ALA A 15 -7.12 -34.62 -31.22
C ALA A 15 -8.56 -35.06 -30.88
N ASP A 16 -9.64 -34.64 -31.55
CA ASP A 16 -9.97 -33.73 -32.66
C ASP A 16 -11.51 -33.50 -32.54
N GLY A 17 -12.19 -32.44 -32.95
CA GLY A 17 -12.31 -31.85 -34.29
C GLY A 17 -13.77 -31.97 -34.78
N ALA A 18 -14.42 -30.83 -35.04
CA ALA A 18 -15.63 -30.57 -35.86
C ALA A 18 -16.40 -29.38 -35.24
N GLY A 19 -16.73 -28.26 -35.89
CA GLY A 19 -16.85 -27.96 -37.31
C GLY A 19 -18.25 -27.39 -37.54
N LEU A 20 -18.41 -26.07 -37.62
CA LEU A 20 -19.51 -25.44 -38.37
C LEU A 20 -19.23 -23.96 -38.64
N ARG A 21 -18.91 -23.69 -39.91
CA ARG A 21 -18.87 -22.37 -40.54
C ARG A 21 -20.28 -21.96 -40.93
N ARG A 22 -20.62 -20.67 -40.80
CA ARG A 22 -21.50 -19.94 -41.74
C ARG A 22 -20.94 -18.54 -41.96
N GLY A 23 -20.56 -18.24 -43.20
CA GLY A 23 -20.54 -16.86 -43.74
C GLY A 23 -21.99 -16.43 -44.03
N CYS A 24 -22.32 -15.30 -44.64
CA CYS A 24 -21.62 -14.19 -45.28
C CYS A 24 -22.75 -13.16 -45.56
N ALA A 25 -22.53 -11.86 -45.41
CA ALA A 25 -23.28 -10.86 -46.19
C ALA A 25 -22.54 -9.52 -46.20
N ILE A 26 -22.08 -9.17 -47.39
CA ILE A 26 -21.50 -7.90 -47.82
C ILE A 26 -22.63 -7.08 -48.42
N THR A 27 -22.70 -5.77 -48.13
CA THR A 27 -23.23 -4.78 -49.08
C THR A 27 -22.40 -3.48 -49.04
N ASN A 28 -22.15 -2.94 -50.24
CA ASN A 28 -21.24 -1.85 -50.56
C ASN A 28 -21.96 -0.49 -50.71
N ALA A 29 -21.27 0.59 -50.29
CA ALA A 29 -21.11 1.91 -50.97
C ALA A 29 -22.35 2.82 -51.20
N PRO A 30 -22.23 4.16 -51.40
CA PRO A 30 -21.06 4.87 -51.94
C PRO A 30 -20.65 6.22 -51.30
N ALA A 31 -19.53 6.72 -51.82
CA ALA A 31 -18.80 7.94 -51.48
C ALA A 31 -19.42 9.24 -52.03
N GLY A 32 -19.26 10.33 -51.28
CA GLY A 32 -19.52 11.71 -51.71
C GLY A 32 -18.35 12.63 -51.35
N ARG A 33 -17.95 13.51 -52.29
CA ARG A 33 -16.72 14.30 -52.32
C ARG A 33 -16.84 15.66 -51.61
N ARG A 34 -15.77 16.02 -50.90
CA ARG A 34 -15.08 17.32 -50.71
C ARG A 34 -15.87 18.62 -50.84
N GLU A 35 -15.71 19.47 -49.82
CA GLU A 35 -15.43 20.90 -50.02
C GLU A 35 -14.41 21.42 -49.00
N ARG A 36 -13.46 22.22 -49.50
CA ARG A 36 -12.42 22.90 -48.73
C ARG A 36 -12.95 24.28 -48.39
N THR A 37 -12.82 24.70 -47.14
CA THR A 37 -12.71 26.12 -46.81
C THR A 37 -11.54 26.33 -45.88
N SER A 38 -10.66 27.21 -46.35
CA SER A 38 -9.51 27.76 -45.65
C SER A 38 -9.95 28.66 -44.50
N SER A 39 -9.38 28.51 -43.32
CA SER A 39 -9.03 29.68 -42.50
C SER A 39 -7.80 29.40 -41.66
N LEU A 40 -6.76 30.16 -41.95
CA LEU A 40 -5.59 30.37 -41.11
C LEU A 40 -6.08 30.97 -39.77
N ARG A 41 -5.80 30.31 -38.65
CA ARG A 41 -5.42 30.93 -37.36
C ARG A 41 -5.19 29.87 -36.26
N SER A 42 -4.07 30.06 -35.55
CA SER A 42 -3.64 29.42 -34.30
C SER A 42 -2.88 28.09 -34.36
N GLU A 43 -1.70 28.11 -34.99
CA GLU A 43 -0.57 27.23 -34.62
C GLU A 43 -0.02 27.55 -33.22
N ALA A 44 -0.86 27.44 -32.18
CA ALA A 44 -0.43 27.63 -30.79
C ALA A 44 -1.17 26.75 -29.76
N ALA A 45 -2.08 25.86 -30.19
CA ALA A 45 -2.84 24.99 -29.28
C ALA A 45 -2.40 23.50 -29.29
N GLY A 46 -1.43 23.13 -30.15
CA GLY A 46 -1.05 21.73 -30.39
C GLY A 46 0.09 21.15 -29.54
N LYS A 47 0.71 21.93 -28.63
CA LYS A 47 1.91 21.49 -27.88
C LYS A 47 1.71 21.30 -26.37
N LEU A 48 0.53 21.59 -25.83
CA LEU A 48 0.24 21.44 -24.39
C LEU A 48 -0.61 20.19 -24.05
N PHE A 49 -1.01 19.39 -25.04
CA PHE A 49 -1.90 18.23 -24.84
C PHE A 49 -1.21 16.85 -24.83
N LEU A 50 0.11 16.78 -24.97
CA LEU A 50 0.85 15.50 -25.02
C LEU A 50 1.65 15.14 -23.75
N SER A 51 1.63 15.93 -22.68
CA SER A 51 2.39 15.64 -21.45
C SER A 51 1.63 14.85 -20.38
N TRP A 52 0.30 14.68 -20.51
CA TRP A 52 -0.52 14.07 -19.46
C TRP A 52 -0.64 12.54 -19.51
N TRP A 53 -0.28 11.91 -20.63
CA TRP A 53 -0.45 10.45 -20.83
C TRP A 53 0.78 9.60 -20.46
N TRP A 54 1.83 10.20 -19.89
CA TRP A 54 3.11 9.51 -19.60
C TRP A 54 3.31 9.08 -18.14
N PHE A 55 2.35 9.36 -17.26
CA PHE A 55 2.38 8.90 -15.89
C PHE A 55 1.46 7.68 -15.74
N ARG A 56 2.02 6.47 -15.70
CA ARG A 56 1.38 5.43 -14.88
C ARG A 56 1.41 5.98 -13.46
N HIS A 57 0.28 6.52 -13.05
CA HIS A 57 0.02 6.87 -11.66
C HIS A 57 0.14 5.56 -10.88
N ASP A 58 0.78 5.62 -9.70
CA ASP A 58 0.74 4.56 -8.71
C ASP A 58 -0.68 3.96 -8.67
N GLU A 59 -0.79 2.63 -8.62
CA GLU A 59 -2.09 1.93 -8.57
C GLU A 59 -2.99 2.64 -7.54
N VAL A 60 -4.10 3.20 -8.01
CA VAL A 60 -5.01 3.98 -7.15
C VAL A 60 -5.74 3.00 -6.25
N VAL A 61 -5.48 3.08 -4.95
CA VAL A 61 -6.09 2.17 -3.98
C VAL A 61 -7.34 2.82 -3.40
N GLN A 62 -8.46 2.09 -3.47
CA GLN A 62 -9.73 2.47 -2.86
C GLN A 62 -10.11 1.49 -1.76
N LEU A 63 -10.78 2.00 -0.72
CA LEU A 63 -11.44 1.19 0.28
C LEU A 63 -12.49 0.25 -0.35
N PRO A 64 -12.74 -0.93 0.28
CA PRO A 64 -13.84 -1.81 -0.10
C PRO A 64 -15.18 -1.07 -0.18
N ALA A 65 -16.06 -1.54 -1.06
CA ALA A 65 -17.33 -0.86 -1.34
C ALA A 65 -18.22 -0.68 -0.10
N HIS A 66 -18.27 -1.69 0.80
CA HIS A 66 -19.04 -1.60 2.04
C HIS A 66 -18.46 -0.54 2.98
N ALA A 67 -17.14 -0.47 3.09
CA ALA A 67 -16.47 0.54 3.91
C ALA A 67 -16.73 1.96 3.38
N ARG A 68 -16.65 2.17 2.06
CA ARG A 68 -16.98 3.47 1.45
C ARG A 68 -18.42 3.87 1.73
N ARG A 69 -19.37 2.94 1.61
CA ARG A 69 -20.79 3.19 1.90
C ARG A 69 -21.01 3.58 3.37
N TYR A 70 -20.44 2.81 4.30
CA TYR A 70 -20.51 3.10 5.72
C TYR A 70 -20.00 4.51 6.05
N ILE A 71 -18.85 4.90 5.48
CA ILE A 71 -18.27 6.24 5.65
C ILE A 71 -19.22 7.33 5.15
N GLU A 72 -19.86 7.13 4.00
CA GLU A 72 -20.80 8.10 3.43
C GLU A 72 -22.07 8.24 4.28
N GLU A 73 -22.61 7.13 4.78
CA GLU A 73 -23.79 7.09 5.66
C GLU A 73 -23.50 7.76 7.01
N THR A 74 -22.43 7.38 7.70
CA THR A 74 -22.03 8.00 8.98
C THR A 74 -21.75 9.50 8.81
N ALA A 75 -21.17 9.90 7.68
CA ALA A 75 -20.94 11.31 7.39
C ALA A 75 -22.25 12.09 7.14
N ALA A 76 -23.23 11.48 6.47
CA ALA A 76 -24.52 12.12 6.23
C ALA A 76 -25.27 12.42 7.53
N GLU A 77 -25.18 11.54 8.53
CA GLU A 77 -25.82 11.70 9.84
C GLU A 77 -25.27 12.87 10.66
N CYS A 78 -23.98 13.19 10.54
CA CYS A 78 -23.32 14.23 11.33
C CYS A 78 -23.60 15.67 10.83
N GLY A 79 -24.05 15.82 9.58
CA GLY A 79 -24.22 17.13 8.94
C GLY A 79 -22.90 17.79 8.50
N ALA A 80 -22.93 18.45 7.34
CA ALA A 80 -21.72 18.95 6.67
C ALA A 80 -20.90 19.97 7.49
N GLY A 81 -21.57 20.86 8.23
CA GLY A 81 -20.90 21.89 9.03
C GLY A 81 -20.14 21.32 10.22
N ALA A 82 -20.70 20.31 10.90
CA ALA A 82 -20.05 19.68 12.05
C ALA A 82 -18.85 18.83 11.61
N LEU A 83 -19.01 18.06 10.53
CA LEU A 83 -17.91 17.30 9.93
C LEU A 83 -16.73 18.19 9.50
N LYS A 84 -17.00 19.35 8.90
CA LYS A 84 -15.93 20.27 8.48
C LYS A 84 -15.13 20.78 9.68
N ARG A 85 -15.81 21.13 10.78
CA ARG A 85 -15.14 21.54 12.04
C ARG A 85 -14.34 20.40 12.66
N ALA A 86 -14.89 19.19 12.66
CA ALA A 86 -14.21 18.00 13.16
C ALA A 86 -12.96 17.68 12.33
N ALA A 87 -13.05 17.69 11.00
CA ALA A 87 -11.91 17.49 10.10
C ALA A 87 -10.81 18.55 10.31
N ALA A 88 -11.18 19.82 10.49
CA ALA A 88 -10.24 20.89 10.78
C ALA A 88 -9.54 20.69 12.14
N THR A 89 -10.27 20.21 13.15
CA THR A 89 -9.73 19.88 14.47
C THR A 89 -8.73 18.73 14.41
N ILE A 90 -9.11 17.61 13.78
CA ILE A 90 -8.21 16.46 13.54
C ILE A 90 -6.93 16.91 12.83
N SER A 91 -7.07 17.72 11.78
CA SER A 91 -5.94 18.23 11.00
C SER A 91 -5.00 19.09 11.83
N ARG A 92 -5.53 19.93 12.72
CA ARG A 92 -4.74 20.75 13.66
C ARG A 92 -4.03 19.88 14.69
N ASP A 93 -4.74 18.96 15.34
CA ASP A 93 -4.20 18.09 16.38
C ASP A 93 -3.05 17.23 15.84
N TYR A 94 -3.17 16.68 14.62
CA TYR A 94 -2.07 15.95 13.98
C TYR A 94 -0.84 16.83 13.72
N ARG A 95 -1.01 18.11 13.35
CA ARG A 95 0.12 19.03 13.15
C ARG A 95 0.82 19.39 14.45
N GLU A 96 0.06 19.56 15.54
CA GLU A 96 0.59 20.00 16.83
C GLU A 96 1.12 18.86 17.69
N ARG A 97 0.45 17.70 17.65
CA ARG A 97 0.67 16.58 18.58
C ARG A 97 1.08 15.27 17.91
N GLY A 98 0.96 15.18 16.58
CA GLY A 98 1.19 13.95 15.82
C GLY A 98 0.03 12.95 15.82
N TYR A 99 -1.03 13.21 16.59
CA TYR A 99 -2.24 12.40 16.67
C TYR A 99 -3.48 13.24 16.97
N ALA A 100 -4.66 12.73 16.63
CA ALA A 100 -5.93 13.35 16.95
C ALA A 100 -6.65 12.60 18.08
N ARG A 101 -7.32 13.36 18.95
CA ARG A 101 -8.34 12.79 19.84
C ARG A 101 -9.64 12.65 19.04
N LEU A 102 -10.37 11.57 19.30
CA LEU A 102 -11.61 11.24 18.60
C LEU A 102 -12.68 10.97 19.67
N ASP A 103 -13.08 12.06 20.31
CA ASP A 103 -13.94 12.05 21.49
C ASP A 103 -15.43 12.15 21.09
N THR A 104 -15.75 12.66 19.89
CA THR A 104 -17.12 12.78 19.35
C THR A 104 -17.40 11.90 18.12
N THR A 105 -18.69 11.69 17.82
CA THR A 105 -19.13 10.95 16.62
C THR A 105 -18.70 11.66 15.33
N GLU A 106 -18.75 12.99 15.30
CA GLU A 106 -18.33 13.79 14.14
C GLU A 106 -16.83 13.69 13.90
N GLU A 107 -16.02 13.60 14.96
CA GLU A 107 -14.58 13.36 14.87
C GLU A 107 -14.29 11.96 14.31
N VAL A 108 -15.00 10.93 14.78
CA VAL A 108 -14.87 9.58 14.19
C VAL A 108 -15.27 9.60 12.72
N ALA A 109 -16.42 10.19 12.37
CA ALA A 109 -16.89 10.29 10.99
C ALA A 109 -15.93 11.07 10.08
N ALA A 110 -15.37 12.19 10.57
CA ALA A 110 -14.37 12.95 9.86
C ALA A 110 -13.06 12.17 9.70
N TYR A 111 -12.61 11.43 10.72
CA TYR A 111 -11.43 10.57 10.64
C TYR A 111 -11.61 9.46 9.60
N LEU A 112 -12.75 8.78 9.64
CA LEU A 112 -13.17 7.77 8.67
C LEU A 112 -13.13 8.31 7.23
N ALA A 113 -13.60 9.54 7.01
CA ALA A 113 -13.61 10.14 5.68
C ALA A 113 -12.24 10.65 5.19
N THR A 114 -11.35 11.06 6.11
CA THR A 114 -10.15 11.85 5.75
C THR A 114 -8.80 11.19 6.06
N ARG A 115 -8.75 10.18 6.94
CA ARG A 115 -7.52 9.47 7.34
C ARG A 115 -7.58 7.97 7.08
N MET A 116 -8.69 7.30 7.35
CA MET A 116 -8.81 5.85 7.10
C MET A 116 -8.46 5.43 5.66
N PRO A 117 -8.86 6.16 4.58
CA PRO A 117 -8.50 5.77 3.22
C PRO A 117 -6.99 5.76 2.99
N ALA A 118 -6.26 6.68 3.64
CA ALA A 118 -4.82 6.79 3.56
C ALA A 118 -4.09 5.64 4.28
N THR A 119 -4.53 5.31 5.51
CA THR A 119 -3.93 4.18 6.26
C THR A 119 -4.23 2.84 5.59
N TYR A 120 -5.43 2.66 5.03
CA TYR A 120 -5.77 1.51 4.20
C TYR A 120 -4.87 1.42 2.96
N ALA A 121 -4.69 2.51 2.20
CA ALA A 121 -3.90 2.48 0.97
C ALA A 121 -2.42 2.16 1.22
N ALA A 122 -1.82 2.76 2.25
CA ALA A 122 -0.45 2.45 2.67
C ALA A 122 -0.33 0.98 3.06
N THR A 123 -1.21 0.49 3.93
CA THR A 123 -1.19 -0.91 4.39
C THR A 123 -1.45 -1.89 3.26
N HIS A 124 -2.40 -1.60 2.38
CA HIS A 124 -2.70 -2.39 1.18
C HIS A 124 -1.47 -2.52 0.28
N THR A 125 -0.73 -1.43 0.06
CA THR A 125 0.50 -1.45 -0.75
C THR A 125 1.58 -2.28 -0.07
N VAL A 126 1.76 -2.15 1.24
CA VAL A 126 2.72 -2.95 2.01
C VAL A 126 2.35 -4.44 1.99
N LEU A 127 1.09 -4.78 2.23
CA LEU A 127 0.65 -6.17 2.32
C LEU A 127 0.63 -6.88 0.97
N ARG A 128 0.40 -6.16 -0.14
CA ARG A 128 0.67 -6.67 -1.49
C ARG A 128 2.10 -7.17 -1.63
N ASP A 129 3.04 -6.33 -1.21
CA ASP A 129 4.48 -6.61 -1.25
C ASP A 129 4.88 -7.76 -0.32
N VAL A 130 4.26 -7.85 0.86
CA VAL A 130 4.47 -8.96 1.81
C VAL A 130 3.93 -10.27 1.23
N ARG A 131 2.69 -10.28 0.72
CA ARG A 131 2.07 -11.47 0.11
C ARG A 131 2.91 -12.00 -1.05
N ALA A 132 3.41 -11.12 -1.91
CA ALA A 132 4.24 -11.50 -3.05
C ALA A 132 5.52 -12.26 -2.65
N ARG A 133 5.99 -12.11 -1.40
CA ARG A 133 7.24 -12.70 -0.90
C ARG A 133 7.04 -13.86 0.06
N LEU A 134 5.94 -13.85 0.81
CA LEU A 134 5.57 -14.96 1.70
C LEU A 134 4.83 -16.09 0.95
N GLY A 135 4.22 -15.80 -0.21
CA GLY A 135 3.41 -16.76 -0.95
C GLY A 135 1.95 -16.82 -0.47
N CYS A 136 1.14 -17.64 -1.16
CA CYS A 136 -0.25 -17.87 -0.78
C CYS A 136 -0.36 -18.84 0.40
N GLY A 137 -1.35 -18.61 1.28
CA GLY A 137 -1.67 -19.50 2.40
C GLY A 137 -0.77 -19.38 3.64
N ALA A 138 0.19 -18.46 3.66
CA ALA A 138 1.11 -18.29 4.79
C ALA A 138 0.48 -17.62 6.02
N VAL A 139 -0.67 -16.94 5.88
CA VAL A 139 -1.30 -16.16 6.95
C VAL A 139 -2.76 -16.56 7.06
N GLU A 140 -3.14 -17.20 8.16
CA GLU A 140 -4.56 -17.54 8.44
C GLU A 140 -5.14 -16.70 9.58
N SER A 141 -4.29 -15.96 10.31
CA SER A 141 -4.70 -15.18 11.47
C SER A 141 -3.94 -13.85 11.56
N VAL A 142 -4.66 -12.76 11.85
CA VAL A 142 -4.13 -11.39 11.89
C VAL A 142 -4.41 -10.73 13.25
N LEU A 143 -3.38 -10.11 13.83
CA LEU A 143 -3.50 -9.19 14.96
C LEU A 143 -3.16 -7.76 14.50
N ASP A 144 -4.09 -6.83 14.66
CA ASP A 144 -3.92 -5.42 14.34
C ASP A 144 -3.92 -4.58 15.63
N ILE A 145 -2.81 -3.93 15.96
CA ILE A 145 -2.65 -3.16 17.19
C ILE A 145 -2.69 -1.65 16.95
N GLY A 146 -3.48 -0.94 17.78
CA GLY A 146 -3.87 0.43 17.48
C GLY A 146 -4.70 0.46 16.19
N ALA A 147 -5.63 -0.50 16.07
CA ALA A 147 -6.32 -0.80 14.81
C ALA A 147 -7.16 0.37 14.27
N GLY A 148 -7.51 1.34 15.12
CA GLY A 148 -8.40 2.43 14.77
C GLY A 148 -9.72 1.88 14.21
N PRO A 149 -10.15 2.28 13.00
CA PRO A 149 -11.37 1.78 12.37
C PRO A 149 -11.16 0.46 11.58
N GLY A 150 -10.00 -0.20 11.72
CA GLY A 150 -9.70 -1.47 11.04
C GLY A 150 -9.19 -1.33 9.60
N GLY A 151 -8.58 -0.18 9.25
CA GLY A 151 -8.04 0.04 7.89
C GLY A 151 -6.94 -0.98 7.51
N ALA A 152 -6.06 -1.33 8.45
CA ALA A 152 -5.04 -2.34 8.23
C ALA A 152 -5.63 -3.76 8.13
N ALA A 153 -6.59 -4.09 9.00
CA ALA A 153 -7.35 -5.34 8.91
C ALA A 153 -8.08 -5.53 7.57
N LEU A 154 -8.74 -4.50 7.04
CA LEU A 154 -9.37 -4.56 5.71
C LEU A 154 -8.36 -4.84 4.59
N ALA A 155 -7.17 -4.22 4.67
CA ALA A 155 -6.09 -4.52 3.73
C ALA A 155 -5.59 -5.97 3.88
N ALA A 156 -5.54 -6.50 5.10
CA ALA A 156 -5.16 -7.89 5.34
C ALA A 156 -6.19 -8.87 4.79
N ILE A 157 -7.49 -8.58 4.90
CA ILE A 157 -8.56 -9.35 4.26
C ILE A 157 -8.34 -9.44 2.75
N GLN A 158 -8.07 -8.31 2.10
CA GLN A 158 -7.88 -8.25 0.65
C GLN A 158 -6.70 -9.12 0.15
N TRP A 159 -5.63 -9.23 0.93
CA TRP A 159 -4.41 -9.92 0.50
C TRP A 159 -4.28 -11.35 1.01
N PHE A 160 -4.82 -11.67 2.18
CA PHE A 160 -4.61 -12.95 2.84
C PHE A 160 -5.88 -13.74 3.13
N GLU A 161 -7.07 -13.13 3.11
CA GLU A 161 -8.33 -13.78 3.47
C GLU A 161 -8.23 -14.55 4.81
N PRO A 162 -7.76 -13.92 5.91
CA PRO A 162 -7.49 -14.61 7.16
C PRO A 162 -8.80 -15.11 7.79
N LYS A 163 -8.73 -16.28 8.43
CA LYS A 163 -9.85 -16.92 9.15
C LYS A 163 -10.12 -16.29 10.51
N ARG A 164 -9.11 -15.67 11.12
CA ARG A 164 -9.21 -15.02 12.43
C ARG A 164 -8.58 -13.63 12.39
N ILE A 165 -9.29 -12.63 12.89
CA ILE A 165 -8.82 -11.26 12.99
C ILE A 165 -9.07 -10.78 14.42
N THR A 166 -8.02 -10.28 15.08
CA THR A 166 -8.13 -9.60 16.38
C THR A 166 -7.67 -8.16 16.23
N LEU A 167 -8.50 -7.21 16.66
CA LEU A 167 -8.22 -5.78 16.67
C LEU A 167 -8.06 -5.31 18.12
N ILE A 168 -6.98 -4.60 18.42
CA ILE A 168 -6.76 -3.96 19.72
C ILE A 168 -6.78 -2.45 19.53
N GLU A 169 -7.74 -1.77 20.15
CA GLU A 169 -7.92 -0.32 20.04
C GLU A 169 -8.36 0.30 21.37
N ARG A 170 -7.72 1.40 21.79
CA ARG A 170 -7.99 2.04 23.09
C ARG A 170 -9.28 2.85 23.09
N ASN A 171 -9.64 3.44 21.94
CA ASN A 171 -10.79 4.32 21.82
C ASN A 171 -12.04 3.51 21.46
N ALA A 172 -12.96 3.39 22.43
CA ALA A 172 -14.21 2.65 22.25
C ALA A 172 -15.06 3.13 21.06
N ARG A 173 -15.02 4.43 20.71
CA ARG A 173 -15.83 4.98 19.61
C ARG A 173 -15.31 4.55 18.25
N ILE A 174 -14.00 4.62 18.06
CA ILE A 174 -13.41 4.17 16.79
C ILE A 174 -13.41 2.64 16.68
N ALA A 175 -13.30 1.94 17.80
CA ALA A 175 -13.49 0.48 17.85
C ALA A 175 -14.91 0.06 17.42
N GLU A 176 -15.93 0.87 17.71
CA GLU A 176 -17.28 0.62 17.22
C GLU A 176 -17.39 0.78 15.69
N ALA A 177 -16.72 1.78 15.12
CA ALA A 177 -16.60 1.87 13.66
C ALA A 177 -15.88 0.64 13.07
N ALA A 178 -14.82 0.16 13.72
CA ALA A 178 -14.14 -1.08 13.31
C ALA A 178 -15.08 -2.30 13.33
N ARG A 179 -15.99 -2.39 14.32
CA ARG A 179 -17.00 -3.46 14.42
C ARG A 179 -17.94 -3.48 13.22
N ALA A 180 -18.35 -2.32 12.75
CA ALA A 180 -19.20 -2.22 11.57
C ALA A 180 -18.45 -2.51 10.25
N LEU A 181 -17.14 -2.22 10.22
CA LEU A 181 -16.33 -2.28 9.00
C LEU A 181 -15.64 -3.63 8.78
N VAL A 182 -15.25 -4.32 9.86
CA VAL A 182 -14.49 -5.57 9.83
C VAL A 182 -15.35 -6.68 10.42
N ALA A 183 -16.11 -7.35 9.56
CA ALA A 183 -16.98 -8.45 9.96
C ALA A 183 -16.19 -9.57 10.66
N ASP A 184 -16.81 -10.17 11.68
CA ASP A 184 -16.31 -11.33 12.43
C ASP A 184 -14.95 -11.13 13.14
N ALA A 185 -14.46 -9.89 13.25
CA ALA A 185 -13.27 -9.58 14.01
C ALA A 185 -13.53 -9.60 15.53
N GLU A 186 -12.60 -10.19 16.28
CA GLU A 186 -12.53 -10.03 17.72
C GLU A 186 -12.00 -8.63 18.03
N ILE A 187 -12.78 -7.80 18.73
CA ILE A 187 -12.38 -6.43 19.07
C ILE A 187 -12.14 -6.31 20.56
N ARG A 188 -10.91 -5.96 20.94
CA ARG A 188 -10.52 -5.68 22.33
C ARG A 188 -10.36 -4.18 22.51
N VAL A 189 -11.24 -3.59 23.31
CA VAL A 189 -11.18 -2.17 23.66
C VAL A 189 -10.21 -1.99 24.82
N GLU A 190 -8.91 -1.93 24.50
CA GLU A 190 -7.84 -1.82 25.48
C GLU A 190 -6.64 -1.06 24.93
N ASP A 191 -5.83 -0.51 25.83
CA ASP A 191 -4.58 0.13 25.47
C ASP A 191 -3.50 -0.93 25.23
N PHE A 192 -3.14 -1.18 23.96
CA PHE A 192 -2.12 -2.16 23.58
C PHE A 192 -0.78 -1.96 24.32
N ARG A 193 -0.48 -0.73 24.77
CA ARG A 193 0.74 -0.44 25.55
C ARG A 193 0.78 -1.22 26.87
N ARG A 194 -0.40 -1.54 27.42
CA ARG A 194 -0.60 -2.20 28.72
C ARG A 194 -0.86 -3.70 28.62
N VAL A 195 -1.02 -4.25 27.42
CA VAL A 195 -1.33 -5.68 27.19
C VAL A 195 -0.12 -6.52 27.56
N ALA A 196 -0.17 -7.25 28.68
CA ALA A 196 0.99 -8.03 29.15
C ALA A 196 1.44 -9.09 28.12
N GLU A 197 0.48 -9.79 27.54
CA GLU A 197 0.71 -10.86 26.57
C GLU A 197 -0.30 -10.73 25.42
N PHE A 198 0.22 -10.62 24.20
CA PHE A 198 -0.61 -10.55 23.00
C PHE A 198 -0.98 -11.96 22.51
N PRO A 199 -2.21 -12.17 22.02
CA PRO A 199 -2.58 -13.45 21.43
C PRO A 199 -1.75 -13.72 20.18
N SER A 200 -1.22 -14.94 20.03
CA SER A 200 -0.40 -15.29 18.86
C SER A 200 -1.21 -15.33 17.57
N HIS A 201 -0.67 -14.73 16.53
CA HIS A 201 -1.26 -14.64 15.19
C HIS A 201 -0.17 -14.87 14.13
N ASP A 202 -0.55 -15.26 12.92
CA ASP A 202 0.40 -15.48 11.83
C ASP A 202 1.00 -14.14 11.38
N LEU A 203 0.16 -13.12 11.24
CA LEU A 203 0.57 -11.76 10.91
C LEU A 203 0.22 -10.82 12.06
N VAL A 204 1.21 -10.08 12.55
CA VAL A 204 1.00 -8.93 13.44
C VAL A 204 1.21 -7.66 12.64
N ILE A 205 0.35 -6.66 12.82
CA ILE A 205 0.42 -5.36 12.15
C ILE A 205 0.41 -4.26 13.20
N ALA A 206 1.36 -3.34 13.09
CA ALA A 206 1.38 -2.07 13.81
C ALA A 206 1.45 -0.94 12.77
N ALA A 207 0.29 -0.40 12.40
CA ALA A 207 0.18 0.64 11.38
C ALA A 207 -0.21 1.98 12.02
N TYR A 208 0.69 2.96 11.96
CA TYR A 208 0.52 4.30 12.51
C TYR A 208 0.23 4.33 14.03
N SER A 209 0.71 3.31 14.75
CA SER A 209 0.37 3.10 16.17
C SER A 209 1.60 3.10 17.10
N LEU A 210 2.81 2.88 16.61
CA LEU A 210 4.00 2.84 17.47
C LEU A 210 4.57 4.22 17.77
N GLY A 211 4.30 5.24 16.96
CA GLY A 211 4.84 6.60 17.13
C GLY A 211 4.78 7.14 18.58
N GLU A 212 3.68 6.93 19.29
CA GLU A 212 3.46 7.39 20.67
C GLU A 212 3.91 6.39 21.75
N ALA A 213 4.27 5.18 21.35
CA ALA A 213 4.31 4.00 22.22
C ALA A 213 5.59 3.17 22.08
N SER A 214 6.45 3.51 21.13
CA SER A 214 7.60 2.71 20.75
C SER A 214 8.53 2.56 21.94
N ARG A 215 8.57 1.33 22.46
CA ARG A 215 9.47 0.87 23.49
C ARG A 215 10.00 -0.49 23.07
N PRO A 216 11.30 -0.78 23.25
CA PRO A 216 11.88 -2.08 22.88
C PRO A 216 11.07 -3.27 23.41
N GLU A 217 10.54 -3.17 24.63
CA GLU A 217 9.76 -4.24 25.28
C GLU A 217 8.39 -4.44 24.64
N LEU A 218 7.76 -3.38 24.12
CA LEU A 218 6.52 -3.51 23.36
C LEU A 218 6.81 -4.17 22.01
N LEU A 219 7.84 -3.71 21.30
CA LEU A 219 8.23 -4.29 20.01
C LEU A 219 8.57 -5.77 20.15
N LEU A 220 9.26 -6.16 21.23
CA LEU A 220 9.60 -7.55 21.51
C LEU A 220 8.35 -8.42 21.76
N ARG A 221 7.37 -7.93 22.54
CA ARG A 221 6.11 -8.64 22.77
C ARG A 221 5.28 -8.80 21.50
N LEU A 222 5.22 -7.75 20.67
CA LEU A 222 4.55 -7.81 19.36
C LEU A 222 5.25 -8.78 18.42
N TRP A 223 6.58 -8.77 18.40
CA TRP A 223 7.36 -9.74 17.65
C TRP A 223 7.08 -11.17 18.13
N ALA A 224 7.11 -11.41 19.45
CA ALA A 224 6.80 -12.71 20.05
C ALA A 224 5.41 -13.24 19.66
N ALA A 225 4.42 -12.36 19.49
CA ALA A 225 3.09 -12.74 19.05
C ALA A 225 3.00 -13.10 17.55
N ALA A 226 3.96 -12.70 16.72
CA ALA A 226 4.00 -13.00 15.30
C ALA A 226 4.59 -14.40 15.02
N ARG A 227 3.75 -15.32 14.53
CA ARG A 227 4.14 -16.69 14.16
C ARG A 227 4.76 -16.77 12.76
N VAL A 228 4.37 -15.90 11.84
CA VAL A 228 4.86 -15.90 10.45
C VAL A 228 5.55 -14.59 10.13
N ALA A 229 4.85 -13.46 10.28
CA ALA A 229 5.37 -12.15 9.91
C ALA A 229 4.91 -11.01 10.83
N PHE A 230 5.72 -9.96 10.89
CA PHE A 230 5.41 -8.73 11.61
C PHE A 230 5.65 -7.52 10.71
N VAL A 231 4.68 -6.61 10.66
CA VAL A 231 4.69 -5.42 9.82
C VAL A 231 4.56 -4.18 10.69
N VAL A 232 5.49 -3.24 10.53
CA VAL A 232 5.45 -1.91 11.14
C VAL A 232 5.35 -0.87 10.03
N ILE A 233 4.35 0.01 10.10
CA ILE A 233 4.12 1.10 9.15
C ILE A 233 3.97 2.39 9.95
N GLU A 234 4.69 3.44 9.58
CA GLU A 234 4.62 4.75 10.22
C GLU A 234 4.57 5.87 9.17
N PRO A 235 4.19 7.11 9.54
CA PRO A 235 4.23 8.24 8.63
C PRO A 235 5.58 8.38 7.92
N GLY A 236 5.56 8.71 6.63
CA GLY A 236 6.74 8.91 5.81
C GLY A 236 7.43 10.25 6.09
N THR A 237 7.77 10.47 7.37
CA THR A 237 8.46 11.63 7.92
C THR A 237 9.83 11.19 8.45
N THR A 238 10.69 12.14 8.81
CA THR A 238 11.99 11.84 9.45
C THR A 238 11.80 11.07 10.76
N THR A 239 10.84 11.47 11.61
CA THR A 239 10.52 10.79 12.86
C THR A 239 9.96 9.38 12.63
N GLY A 240 9.01 9.21 11.71
CA GLY A 240 8.43 7.90 11.42
C GLY A 240 9.47 6.94 10.82
N PHE A 241 10.34 7.43 9.94
CA PHE A 241 11.46 6.64 9.42
C PHE A 241 12.46 6.27 10.52
N ALA A 242 12.80 7.17 11.44
CA ALA A 242 13.70 6.88 12.54
C ALA A 242 13.17 5.72 13.41
N LEU A 243 11.86 5.73 13.70
CA LEU A 243 11.19 4.64 14.43
C LEU A 243 11.24 3.33 13.65
N VAL A 244 10.92 3.34 12.35
CA VAL A 244 10.99 2.15 11.49
C VAL A 244 12.42 1.61 11.41
N ARG A 245 13.42 2.49 11.30
CA ARG A 245 14.85 2.12 11.27
C ARG A 245 15.29 1.51 12.60
N GLN A 246 14.87 2.07 13.73
CA GLN A 246 15.13 1.50 15.05
C GLN A 246 14.47 0.12 15.21
N SER A 247 13.21 -0.02 14.79
CA SER A 247 12.47 -1.27 14.83
C SER A 247 13.15 -2.34 13.98
N ARG A 248 13.60 -1.98 12.77
CA ARG A 248 14.38 -2.85 11.89
C ARG A 248 15.64 -3.36 12.59
N THR A 249 16.43 -2.47 13.20
CA THR A 249 17.65 -2.88 13.90
C THR A 249 17.37 -3.87 15.03
N ALA A 250 16.36 -3.59 15.86
CA ALA A 250 15.99 -4.48 16.96
C ALA A 250 15.48 -5.85 16.47
N LEU A 251 14.59 -5.86 15.48
CA LEU A 251 14.03 -7.10 14.91
C LEU A 251 15.11 -7.99 14.28
N LEU A 252 16.06 -7.39 13.54
CA LEU A 252 17.19 -8.12 12.98
C LEU A 252 18.11 -8.70 14.07
N ALA A 253 18.36 -7.95 15.14
CA ALA A 253 19.13 -8.43 16.28
C ALA A 253 18.44 -9.61 17.00
N TRP A 254 17.10 -9.71 16.91
CA TRP A 254 16.30 -10.82 17.42
C TRP A 254 16.09 -11.94 16.39
N GLY A 255 16.86 -11.96 15.30
CA GLY A 255 16.85 -13.03 14.30
C GLY A 255 15.70 -12.97 13.30
N ALA A 256 15.04 -11.83 13.15
CA ALA A 256 14.01 -11.67 12.12
C ALA A 256 14.62 -11.61 10.71
N HIS A 257 13.94 -12.19 9.73
CA HIS A 257 14.35 -12.15 8.33
C HIS A 257 13.58 -11.05 7.58
N ILE A 258 14.25 -10.27 6.74
CA ILE A 258 13.58 -9.19 5.99
C ILE A 258 12.69 -9.79 4.91
N VAL A 259 11.45 -9.32 4.86
CA VAL A 259 10.53 -9.53 3.75
C VAL A 259 10.60 -8.33 2.81
N ALA A 260 10.36 -7.12 3.33
CA ALA A 260 10.31 -5.88 2.57
C ALA A 260 10.44 -4.68 3.53
N PRO A 261 10.72 -3.45 3.07
CA PRO A 261 11.11 -3.06 1.71
C PRO A 261 12.59 -3.31 1.40
N CYS A 262 13.41 -3.42 2.45
CA CYS A 262 14.86 -3.44 2.35
C CYS A 262 15.35 -4.67 1.55
N PRO A 263 16.37 -4.52 0.69
CA PRO A 263 16.93 -5.63 -0.07
C PRO A 263 17.85 -6.54 0.75
N ALA A 264 18.41 -6.04 1.86
CA ALA A 264 19.37 -6.76 2.69
C ALA A 264 19.28 -6.39 4.18
N ALA A 265 19.90 -7.22 5.02
CA ALA A 265 19.93 -7.12 6.48
C ALA A 265 21.13 -6.33 7.05
N ASN A 266 22.00 -5.80 6.19
CA ASN A 266 23.09 -4.91 6.59
C ASN A 266 22.58 -3.58 7.18
N SER A 267 23.48 -2.72 7.67
CA SER A 267 23.09 -1.39 8.15
C SER A 267 22.37 -0.59 7.06
N CYS A 268 21.29 0.11 7.43
CA CYS A 268 20.55 0.93 6.47
C CYS A 268 21.46 2.04 5.92
N PRO A 269 21.63 2.18 4.59
CA PRO A 269 22.56 3.15 4.03
C PRO A 269 22.02 4.59 4.02
N ILE A 270 20.74 4.81 4.34
CA ILE A 270 20.16 6.15 4.44
C ILE A 270 20.63 6.83 5.73
N GLN A 271 21.31 7.97 5.56
CA GLN A 271 21.80 8.82 6.64
C GLN A 271 20.93 10.07 6.80
N GLU A 272 20.92 10.63 8.00
CA GLU A 272 20.25 11.90 8.27
C GLU A 272 20.93 13.05 7.50
N PRO A 273 20.18 14.08 7.06
CA PRO A 273 18.75 14.33 7.34
C PRO A 273 17.78 13.61 6.39
N ASP A 274 18.26 12.71 5.52
CA ASP A 274 17.42 11.98 4.58
C ASP A 274 16.63 10.85 5.26
N TRP A 275 15.53 10.42 4.64
CA TRP A 275 14.68 9.35 5.15
C TRP A 275 14.13 8.43 4.06
N CYS A 276 14.00 7.13 4.37
CA CYS A 276 13.39 6.16 3.47
C CYS A 276 11.87 6.18 3.64
N HIS A 277 11.15 6.54 2.58
CA HIS A 277 9.70 6.52 2.56
C HIS A 277 9.19 6.19 1.16
N PHE A 278 7.90 5.89 1.08
CA PHE A 278 7.14 5.56 -0.12
C PHE A 278 5.86 6.38 -0.15
N ALA A 279 5.09 6.28 -1.23
CA ALA A 279 3.78 6.89 -1.35
C ALA A 279 2.74 5.86 -1.79
N ALA A 280 1.57 5.91 -1.16
CA ALA A 280 0.38 5.21 -1.63
C ALA A 280 -0.61 6.25 -2.13
N ARG A 281 -1.06 6.08 -3.37
CA ARG A 281 -2.02 6.99 -3.98
C ARG A 281 -3.44 6.59 -3.60
N VAL A 282 -4.12 7.53 -2.94
CA VAL A 282 -5.48 7.42 -2.45
C VAL A 282 -6.39 8.24 -3.34
N GLU A 283 -7.50 7.67 -3.81
CA GLU A 283 -8.54 8.48 -4.45
C GLU A 283 -9.33 9.26 -3.40
N ARG A 284 -9.46 10.57 -3.60
CA ARG A 284 -10.31 11.42 -2.77
C ARG A 284 -11.74 11.37 -3.30
N THR A 285 -12.64 10.79 -2.51
CA THR A 285 -14.08 10.89 -2.75
C THR A 285 -14.55 12.35 -2.75
N SER A 286 -15.73 12.61 -3.31
CA SER A 286 -16.34 13.94 -3.27
C SER A 286 -16.49 14.46 -1.83
N LEU A 287 -16.82 13.59 -0.87
CA LEU A 287 -16.86 13.92 0.56
C LEU A 287 -15.47 14.32 1.08
N HIS A 288 -14.44 13.50 0.81
CA HIS A 288 -13.07 13.78 1.23
C HIS A 288 -12.59 15.15 0.69
N ARG A 289 -12.79 15.42 -0.60
CA ARG A 289 -12.41 16.69 -1.23
C ARG A 289 -13.07 17.89 -0.56
N ARG A 290 -14.38 17.80 -0.26
CA ARG A 290 -15.12 18.87 0.43
C ARG A 290 -14.58 19.12 1.85
N LEU A 291 -14.23 18.06 2.58
CA LEU A 291 -13.74 18.19 3.96
C LEU A 291 -12.30 18.73 4.05
N LYS A 292 -11.44 18.38 3.09
CA LYS A 292 -10.05 18.86 3.04
C LYS A 292 -9.85 20.12 2.18
N GLU A 293 -10.93 20.67 1.62
CA GLU A 293 -10.87 21.77 0.64
C GLU A 293 -9.87 21.46 -0.50
N ALA A 294 -9.86 20.21 -0.95
CA ALA A 294 -8.82 19.71 -1.85
C ALA A 294 -9.25 19.77 -3.31
N GLU A 295 -8.43 20.38 -4.16
CA GLU A 295 -8.67 20.51 -5.60
C GLU A 295 -8.40 19.19 -6.36
N LEU A 296 -7.33 18.48 -5.99
CA LEU A 296 -6.98 17.21 -6.63
C LEU A 296 -7.91 16.08 -6.18
N ASN A 297 -8.26 15.20 -7.12
CA ASN A 297 -9.03 13.98 -6.87
C ASN A 297 -8.22 12.84 -6.24
N TYR A 298 -6.95 13.08 -5.90
CA TYR A 298 -6.11 12.11 -5.21
C TYR A 298 -5.23 12.77 -4.14
N GLU A 299 -4.71 11.95 -3.24
CA GLU A 299 -3.58 12.29 -2.38
C GLU A 299 -2.57 11.17 -2.31
N ASP A 300 -1.31 11.53 -2.06
CA ASP A 300 -0.24 10.58 -1.87
C ASP A 300 0.07 10.51 -0.36
N GLU A 301 -0.41 9.46 0.31
CA GLU A 301 -0.06 9.19 1.70
C GLU A 301 1.38 8.69 1.74
N LYS A 302 2.26 9.45 2.39
CA LYS A 302 3.65 9.06 2.57
C LYS A 302 3.80 8.16 3.78
N TYR A 303 4.52 7.06 3.64
CA TYR A 303 4.76 6.10 4.71
C TYR A 303 6.17 5.53 4.67
N SER A 304 6.66 5.11 5.83
CA SER A 304 7.86 4.30 6.01
C SER A 304 7.43 2.96 6.61
N TYR A 305 8.08 1.86 6.23
CA TYR A 305 7.69 0.56 6.77
C TYR A 305 8.86 -0.42 6.84
N ILE A 306 8.67 -1.46 7.66
CA ILE A 306 9.47 -2.69 7.66
C ILE A 306 8.52 -3.87 7.83
N ALA A 307 8.75 -4.92 7.05
CA ALA A 307 8.09 -6.20 7.16
C ALA A 307 9.16 -7.29 7.33
N VAL A 308 9.00 -8.10 8.37
CA VAL A 308 9.92 -9.19 8.70
C VAL A 308 9.17 -10.50 8.90
N ALA A 309 9.87 -11.62 8.75
CA ALA A 309 9.33 -12.96 8.91
C ALA A 309 10.18 -13.82 9.84
N ARG A 310 9.56 -14.87 10.38
CA ARG A 310 10.22 -15.90 11.20
C ARG A 310 11.15 -16.80 10.40
N GLN A 311 10.80 -17.04 9.14
CA GLN A 311 11.58 -17.86 8.22
C GLN A 311 12.26 -16.99 7.18
N PRO A 312 13.37 -17.45 6.58
CA PRO A 312 14.02 -16.76 5.47
C PRO A 312 13.01 -16.44 4.36
N ALA A 313 12.99 -15.18 3.93
CA ALA A 313 12.23 -14.72 2.78
C ALA A 313 13.20 -14.29 1.66
N ALA A 314 12.66 -14.00 0.48
CA ALA A 314 13.41 -13.45 -0.65
C ALA A 314 13.08 -11.95 -0.84
N PRO A 315 13.85 -11.02 -0.23
CA PRO A 315 13.74 -9.60 -0.53
C PRO A 315 13.92 -9.30 -2.03
N ALA A 316 13.47 -8.11 -2.44
CA ALA A 316 13.79 -7.63 -3.78
C ALA A 316 15.31 -7.42 -3.92
N PRO A 317 15.91 -7.72 -5.09
CA PRO A 317 17.34 -7.47 -5.32
C PRO A 317 17.66 -5.98 -5.28
N ALA A 318 16.77 -5.12 -5.76
CA ALA A 318 16.83 -3.68 -5.55
C ALA A 318 15.43 -3.12 -5.27
N ARG A 319 15.38 -2.00 -4.54
CA ARG A 319 14.14 -1.26 -4.25
C ARG A 319 14.25 0.16 -4.77
N VAL A 320 13.28 0.61 -5.56
CA VAL A 320 13.17 2.03 -5.96
C VAL A 320 12.74 2.85 -4.75
N ILE A 321 13.62 3.72 -4.25
CA ILE A 321 13.41 4.48 -3.00
C ILE A 321 12.97 5.93 -3.21
N ARG A 322 12.93 6.42 -4.45
CA ARG A 322 12.45 7.76 -4.81
C ARG A 322 11.56 7.68 -6.05
N ARG A 323 10.80 8.75 -6.32
CA ARG A 323 10.06 8.85 -7.59
C ARG A 323 11.03 8.76 -8.78
N PRO A 324 10.79 7.87 -9.75
CA PRO A 324 11.53 7.85 -11.00
C PRO A 324 11.53 9.23 -11.67
N ARG A 325 12.71 9.73 -12.03
CA ARG A 325 12.85 10.98 -12.80
C ARG A 325 12.85 10.63 -14.28
N GLN A 326 11.87 11.13 -15.01
CA GLN A 326 11.73 10.90 -16.44
C GLN A 326 12.16 12.13 -17.23
N GLU A 327 13.16 11.95 -18.09
CA GLU A 327 13.69 12.96 -19.00
C GLU A 327 13.60 12.45 -20.45
N PRO A 328 13.67 13.33 -21.46
CA PRO A 328 13.69 12.89 -22.86
C PRO A 328 14.82 11.88 -23.17
N GLY A 329 14.47 10.59 -23.25
CA GLY A 329 15.41 9.52 -23.58
C GLY A 329 16.23 8.96 -22.41
N LEU A 330 16.01 9.44 -21.20
CA LEU A 330 16.68 9.00 -19.97
C LEU A 330 15.65 8.85 -18.84
N ILE A 331 15.76 7.76 -18.07
CA ILE A 331 15.03 7.58 -16.81
C ILE A 331 16.06 7.33 -15.72
N VAL A 332 15.98 8.12 -14.65
CA VAL A 332 16.85 8.01 -13.49
C VAL A 332 16.06 7.45 -12.31
N LEU A 333 16.54 6.33 -11.75
CA LEU A 333 15.99 5.72 -10.55
C LEU A 333 17.01 5.83 -9.42
N GLU A 334 16.56 6.19 -8.23
CA GLU A 334 17.34 6.00 -7.01
C GLU A 334 16.90 4.69 -6.38
N THR A 335 17.85 3.78 -6.20
CA THR A 335 17.61 2.43 -5.72
C THR A 335 18.43 2.12 -4.47
N CYS A 336 17.90 1.25 -3.62
CA CYS A 336 18.63 0.61 -2.53
C CYS A 336 18.88 -0.85 -2.92
N THR A 337 20.13 -1.29 -2.84
CA THR A 337 20.64 -2.65 -3.13
C THR A 337 21.28 -3.24 -1.86
N PRO A 338 21.67 -4.52 -1.85
CA PRO A 338 22.51 -5.07 -0.79
C PRO A 338 23.85 -4.34 -0.64
N GLU A 339 24.36 -3.72 -1.70
CA GLU A 339 25.63 -3.01 -1.73
C GLU A 339 25.52 -1.55 -1.27
N GLY A 340 24.33 -0.95 -1.34
CA GLY A 340 24.08 0.40 -0.83
C GLY A 340 23.04 1.17 -1.64
N LEU A 341 23.24 2.49 -1.75
CA LEU A 341 22.42 3.35 -2.60
C LEU A 341 23.04 3.43 -3.99
N GLU A 342 22.21 3.24 -5.01
CA GLU A 342 22.64 3.26 -6.41
C GLU A 342 21.71 4.12 -7.26
N THR A 343 22.31 4.94 -8.13
CA THR A 343 21.59 5.71 -9.15
C THR A 343 21.60 4.96 -10.48
N VAL A 344 20.45 4.41 -10.87
CA VAL A 344 20.27 3.72 -12.15
C VAL A 344 19.92 4.72 -13.23
N ARG A 345 20.78 4.85 -14.27
CA ARG A 345 20.52 5.62 -15.48
C ARG A 345 20.10 4.72 -16.63
N ALA A 346 18.82 4.66 -16.94
CA ALA A 346 18.27 3.88 -18.04
C ALA A 346 18.10 4.76 -19.28
N THR A 347 18.80 4.44 -20.37
CA THR A 347 18.73 5.19 -21.64
C THR A 347 18.15 4.34 -22.75
N ARG A 348 17.69 4.97 -23.84
CA ARG A 348 17.18 4.23 -25.02
C ARG A 348 18.20 3.30 -25.70
N ARG A 349 19.49 3.41 -25.39
CA ARG A 349 20.54 2.52 -25.90
C ARG A 349 20.47 1.12 -25.27
N ASP A 350 19.82 1.00 -24.11
CA ASP A 350 19.50 -0.26 -23.45
C ASP A 350 17.96 -0.40 -23.39
N PRO A 351 17.34 -0.99 -24.42
CA PRO A 351 15.88 -1.02 -24.54
C PRO A 351 15.19 -1.80 -23.42
N GLU A 352 15.84 -2.81 -22.84
CA GLU A 352 15.28 -3.63 -21.77
C GLU A 352 15.26 -2.86 -20.46
N LYS A 353 16.40 -2.30 -20.06
CA LYS A 353 16.52 -1.47 -18.86
C LYS A 353 15.65 -0.22 -18.95
N PHE A 354 15.58 0.41 -20.12
CA PHE A 354 14.68 1.55 -20.35
C PHE A 354 13.20 1.16 -20.21
N ARG A 355 12.80 0.00 -20.74
CA ARG A 355 11.42 -0.49 -20.62
C ARG A 355 11.07 -0.84 -19.17
N ALA A 356 11.99 -1.45 -18.42
CA ALA A 356 11.82 -1.74 -17.01
C ALA A 356 11.71 -0.45 -16.19
N ALA A 357 12.65 0.48 -16.37
CA ALA A 357 12.66 1.77 -15.67
C ALA A 357 11.41 2.62 -15.97
N ARG A 358 10.89 2.56 -17.20
CA ARG A 358 9.64 3.25 -17.59
C ARG A 358 8.40 2.67 -16.90
N ARG A 359 8.45 1.42 -16.46
CA ARG A 359 7.33 0.76 -15.76
C ARG A 359 7.46 0.82 -14.25
N ALA A 360 8.65 1.11 -13.74
CA ALA A 360 8.91 1.20 -12.32
C ALA A 360 8.20 2.39 -11.69
N ALA A 361 7.63 2.17 -10.52
CA ALA A 361 7.04 3.16 -9.64
C ALA A 361 7.87 3.33 -8.36
N TRP A 362 7.53 4.34 -7.57
CA TRP A 362 8.18 4.56 -6.28
C TRP A 362 7.80 3.44 -5.32
N GLY A 363 8.81 2.72 -4.82
CA GLY A 363 8.61 1.57 -3.96
C GLY A 363 8.58 0.25 -4.71
N ASP A 364 8.73 0.20 -6.04
CA ASP A 364 8.80 -1.06 -6.76
C ASP A 364 10.11 -1.81 -6.53
N ALA A 365 10.05 -3.14 -6.61
CA ALA A 365 11.22 -3.96 -6.81
C ALA A 365 11.83 -3.66 -8.18
N PHE A 366 13.14 -3.55 -8.27
CA PHE A 366 13.85 -3.33 -9.52
C PHE A 366 14.87 -4.46 -9.75
N PRO A 367 15.06 -4.93 -11.00
CA PRO A 367 16.15 -5.86 -11.31
C PRO A 367 17.51 -5.22 -10.99
N ALA A 368 18.43 -6.01 -10.43
CA ALA A 368 19.83 -5.61 -10.31
C ALA A 368 20.50 -5.56 -11.69
#